data_AF-A0A9D9SNV1-F1
#
_entry.id   AF-A0A9D9SNV1-F1
#
_cell.length_a   1.000
_cell.length_b   1.000
_cell.length_c   1.000
_cell.angle_alpha   90.00
_cell.angle_beta   90.00
_cell.angle_gamma   90.00
#
_symmetry.space_group_name_H-M   'P 1'
#
loop_
_entity.id
_entity.type
_entity.pdbx_description
1 polymer ?
#
loop_
_entity_poly.entity_id
_entity_poly.type
_entity_poly.pdbx_seq_one_letter_code
_entity_poly.pdbx_strand_id
1 'polypeptide(L)'
;MSSRPLLDESRLHPAIRDTVEHLHAEVVHNVQAAAMSNAVLVVGMATNPFCKRARKALDTAGVPHQYLEYGSYLSRWRERLALKMWTGWPTFPMVFVKGMLIGGADDLAKLIASGELKRLLA
;
A
#
# COMPACT_ATOMS: atom_id res chain seq x y z
N MET A 1 20.43 -2.93 14.88
CA MET A 1 20.17 -2.10 13.68
C MET A 1 19.29 -0.93 14.12
N SER A 2 19.68 0.32 13.84
CA SER A 2 18.87 1.48 14.23
C SER A 2 17.69 1.64 13.27
N SER A 3 16.49 1.89 13.79
CA SER A 3 15.32 2.25 12.97
C SER A 3 15.51 3.62 12.31
N ARG A 4 14.77 3.85 11.21
CA ARG A 4 14.70 5.17 10.58
C ARG A 4 14.09 6.17 11.57
N PRO A 5 14.74 7.32 11.86
CA PRO A 5 14.17 8.31 12.76
C PRO A 5 12.90 8.93 12.16
N LEU A 6 11.88 9.16 12.99
CA LEU A 6 10.71 9.96 12.66
C LEU A 6 10.82 11.33 13.34
N LEU A 7 10.24 12.37 12.72
CA LEU A 7 10.16 13.68 13.37
C LEU A 7 9.19 13.58 14.56
N ASP A 8 9.68 13.92 15.74
CA ASP A 8 8.88 13.95 16.97
C ASP A 8 7.78 15.01 16.88
N GLU A 9 6.56 14.67 17.30
CA GLU A 9 5.40 15.57 17.26
C GLU A 9 5.62 16.85 18.10
N SER A 10 6.38 16.76 19.19
CA SER A 10 6.76 17.93 20.01
C SER A 10 7.58 18.96 19.24
N ARG A 11 8.22 18.54 18.12
CA ARG A 11 8.99 19.41 17.22
C ARG A 11 8.15 19.99 16.08
N LEU A 12 6.83 19.74 16.06
CA LEU A 12 5.90 20.41 15.15
C LEU A 12 5.41 21.73 15.77
N HIS A 13 5.49 22.81 14.99
CA HIS A 13 4.87 24.07 15.35
C HIS A 13 3.34 23.87 15.54
N PRO A 14 2.71 24.39 16.61
CA PRO A 14 1.29 24.13 16.90
C PRO A 14 0.35 24.41 15.72
N ALA A 15 0.60 25.48 14.96
CA ALA A 15 -0.23 25.88 13.83
C ALA A 15 -0.29 24.88 12.65
N ILE A 16 0.61 23.90 12.58
CA ILE A 16 0.62 22.91 11.47
C ILE A 16 0.28 21.50 11.93
N ARG A 17 0.07 21.26 13.23
CA ARG A 17 -0.14 19.90 13.77
C ARG A 17 -1.35 19.22 13.16
N ASP A 18 -2.46 19.95 13.09
CA ASP A 18 -3.72 19.46 12.51
C ASP A 18 -3.55 19.07 11.03
N THR A 19 -2.78 19.85 10.26
CA THR A 19 -2.48 19.53 8.85
C THR A 19 -1.66 18.26 8.72
N VAL A 20 -0.68 18.03 9.61
CA VAL A 20 0.17 16.84 9.58
C VAL A 20 -0.61 15.60 10.00
N GLU A 21 -1.44 15.71 11.05
CA GLU A 21 -2.23 14.62 11.61
C GLU A 21 -3.32 14.15 10.64
N HIS A 22 -4.00 15.09 9.99
CA HIS A 22 -5.18 14.79 9.17
C HIS A 22 -4.91 14.74 7.66
N LEU A 23 -3.63 14.81 7.23
CA LEU A 23 -3.27 14.81 5.81
C LEU A 23 -3.82 13.58 5.07
N HIS A 24 -4.92 13.77 4.33
CA HIS A 24 -5.62 12.70 3.62
C HIS A 24 -5.99 11.49 4.49
N ALA A 25 -6.34 11.72 5.77
CA ALA A 25 -6.70 10.66 6.71
C ALA A 25 -7.78 9.70 6.18
N GLU A 26 -8.77 10.22 5.44
CA GLU A 26 -9.82 9.39 4.81
C GLU A 26 -9.27 8.38 3.81
N VAL A 27 -8.24 8.74 3.03
CA VAL A 27 -7.60 7.85 2.05
C VAL A 27 -6.87 6.72 2.78
N VAL A 28 -6.13 7.06 3.83
CA VAL A 28 -5.44 6.08 4.68
C VAL A 28 -6.44 5.14 5.34
N HIS A 29 -7.51 5.68 5.92
CA HIS A 29 -8.56 4.91 6.58
C HIS A 29 -9.24 3.94 5.59
N ASN A 30 -9.57 4.40 4.38
CA ASN A 30 -10.16 3.56 3.34
C ASN A 30 -9.22 2.39 2.94
N VAL A 31 -7.94 2.67 2.70
CA VAL A 31 -6.96 1.62 2.38
C VAL A 31 -6.78 0.64 3.54
N GLN A 32 -6.71 1.14 4.77
CA GLN A 32 -6.61 0.30 5.97
C GLN A 32 -7.83 -0.61 6.11
N ALA A 33 -9.05 -0.07 5.98
CA ALA A 33 -10.28 -0.84 6.05
C ALA A 33 -10.36 -1.89 4.93
N ALA A 34 -10.00 -1.52 3.70
CA ALA A 34 -9.94 -2.46 2.57
C ALA A 34 -8.89 -3.56 2.77
N ALA A 35 -7.75 -3.25 3.38
CA ALA A 35 -6.70 -4.23 3.66
C ALA A 35 -7.15 -5.27 4.71
N MET A 36 -8.01 -4.86 5.65
CA MET A 36 -8.58 -5.74 6.67
C MET A 36 -9.77 -6.57 6.14
N SER A 37 -10.57 -6.02 5.23
CA SER A 37 -11.78 -6.67 4.72
C SER A 37 -11.54 -7.59 3.52
N ASN A 38 -10.38 -7.51 2.87
CA ASN A 38 -10.03 -8.33 1.71
C ASN A 38 -8.85 -9.24 2.01
N ALA A 39 -8.93 -10.51 1.59
CA ALA A 39 -7.83 -11.46 1.75
C ALA A 39 -6.54 -11.00 1.03
N VAL A 40 -6.69 -10.38 -0.15
CA VAL A 40 -5.62 -9.69 -0.86
C VAL A 40 -6.12 -8.34 -1.37
N LEU A 41 -5.39 -7.28 -1.05
CA LEU A 41 -5.60 -5.93 -1.57
C LEU A 41 -4.36 -5.47 -2.34
N VAL A 42 -4.57 -4.97 -3.55
CA VAL A 42 -3.55 -4.28 -4.33
C VAL A 42 -3.93 -2.79 -4.36
N VAL A 43 -3.07 -1.94 -3.81
CA VAL A 43 -3.21 -0.49 -3.94
C VAL A 43 -2.26 -0.02 -5.03
N GLY A 44 -2.74 0.81 -5.95
CA GLY A 44 -1.96 1.25 -7.09
C GLY A 44 -2.41 2.56 -7.70
N MET A 45 -2.02 2.77 -8.96
CA MET A 45 -2.31 3.96 -9.74
C MET A 45 -2.47 3.62 -11.22
N ALA A 46 -3.22 4.45 -11.93
CA ALA A 46 -3.43 4.34 -13.35
C ALA A 46 -2.10 4.33 -14.12
N THR A 47 -2.07 3.59 -15.23
CA THR A 47 -0.94 3.47 -16.17
C THR A 47 0.38 2.97 -15.58
N ASN A 48 0.41 2.51 -14.33
CA ASN A 48 1.62 1.90 -13.75
C ASN A 48 1.76 0.42 -14.17
N PRO A 49 2.82 0.05 -14.93
CA PRO A 49 3.01 -1.32 -15.42
C PRO A 49 3.24 -2.34 -14.30
N PHE A 50 3.80 -1.93 -13.16
CA PHE A 50 4.02 -2.80 -12.00
C PHE A 50 2.69 -3.15 -11.31
N CYS A 51 1.73 -2.23 -11.27
CA CYS A 51 0.38 -2.51 -10.76
C CYS A 51 -0.32 -3.55 -11.65
N LYS A 52 -0.20 -3.40 -12.99
CA LYS A 52 -0.72 -4.39 -13.94
C LYS A 52 -0.05 -5.76 -13.76
N ARG A 53 1.27 -5.79 -13.55
CA ARG A 53 2.04 -7.02 -13.35
C ARG A 53 1.62 -7.75 -12.07
N ALA A 54 1.46 -7.05 -10.95
CA ALA A 54 1.02 -7.65 -9.69
C ALA A 54 -0.37 -8.28 -9.81
N ARG A 55 -1.35 -7.55 -10.38
CA ARG A 55 -2.70 -8.07 -10.60
C ARG A 55 -2.71 -9.28 -11.51
N LYS A 56 -1.99 -9.22 -12.64
CA LYS A 56 -1.87 -10.37 -13.55
C LYS A 56 -1.24 -11.60 -12.86
N ALA A 57 -0.28 -11.41 -11.97
CA ALA A 57 0.33 -12.51 -11.22
C ALA A 57 -0.69 -13.18 -10.28
N LEU A 58 -1.53 -12.40 -9.60
CA LEU A 58 -2.63 -12.91 -8.77
C LEU A 58 -3.70 -13.62 -9.61
N ASP A 59 -4.10 -13.03 -10.74
CA ASP A 59 -5.04 -13.65 -11.68
C ASP A 59 -4.52 -15.01 -12.15
N THR A 60 -3.24 -15.07 -12.55
CA THR A 60 -2.59 -16.32 -13.00
C THR A 60 -2.50 -17.35 -11.88
N ALA A 61 -2.32 -16.91 -10.64
CA ALA A 61 -2.29 -17.78 -9.46
C ALA A 61 -3.69 -18.20 -8.97
N GLY A 62 -4.77 -17.69 -9.58
CA GLY A 62 -6.15 -17.97 -9.16
C GLY A 62 -6.50 -17.35 -7.81
N VAL A 63 -5.87 -16.24 -7.43
CA VAL A 63 -6.07 -15.58 -6.14
C VAL A 63 -6.98 -14.35 -6.32
N PRO A 64 -8.23 -14.38 -5.80
CA PRO A 64 -9.10 -13.21 -5.80
C PRO A 64 -8.45 -12.04 -5.06
N HIS A 65 -8.56 -10.84 -5.60
CA HIS A 65 -7.98 -9.65 -5.01
C HIS A 65 -8.80 -8.40 -5.32
N GLN A 66 -8.80 -7.47 -4.38
CA GLN A 66 -9.33 -6.13 -4.58
C GLN A 66 -8.26 -5.21 -5.15
N TYR A 67 -8.62 -4.30 -6.05
CA TYR A 67 -7.73 -3.25 -6.54
C TYR A 67 -8.29 -1.86 -6.21
N LEU A 68 -7.50 -1.04 -5.51
CA LEU A 68 -7.79 0.36 -5.29
C LEU A 68 -6.81 1.23 -6.07
N GLU A 69 -7.35 2.11 -6.91
CA GLU A 69 -6.59 2.98 -7.78
C GLU A 69 -6.65 4.45 -7.34
N TYR A 70 -5.48 5.07 -7.14
CA TYR A 70 -5.37 6.47 -6.72
C TYR A 70 -4.67 7.33 -7.77
N GLY A 71 -5.45 7.75 -8.76
CA GLY A 71 -5.05 8.71 -9.80
C GLY A 71 -3.95 8.19 -10.72
N SER A 72 -3.19 9.10 -11.32
CA SER A 72 -2.12 8.78 -12.28
C SER A 72 -0.84 9.56 -11.96
N TYR A 73 0.18 9.48 -12.80
CA TYR A 73 1.37 10.34 -12.68
C TYR A 73 1.04 11.83 -12.72
N LEU A 74 -0.11 12.20 -13.28
CA LEU A 74 -0.58 13.58 -13.44
C LEU A 74 -1.61 14.01 -12.38
N SER A 75 -2.09 13.10 -11.52
CA SER A 75 -3.18 13.41 -10.57
C SER A 75 -3.03 12.69 -9.23
N ARG A 76 -3.67 13.20 -8.18
CA ARG A 76 -3.78 12.56 -6.84
C ARG A 76 -2.46 12.13 -6.20
N TRP A 77 -1.36 12.83 -6.53
CA TRP A 77 -0.04 12.52 -5.98
C TRP A 77 0.05 12.74 -4.46
N ARG A 78 -0.72 13.69 -3.90
CA ARG A 78 -0.77 13.97 -2.46
C ARG A 78 -1.41 12.83 -1.66
N GLU A 79 -2.49 12.25 -2.17
CA GLU A 79 -3.11 11.07 -1.56
C GLU A 79 -2.16 9.87 -1.57
N ARG A 80 -1.47 9.66 -2.70
CA ARG A 80 -0.43 8.63 -2.81
C ARG A 80 0.74 8.87 -1.86
N LEU A 81 1.10 10.13 -1.62
CA LEU A 81 2.14 10.48 -0.66
C LEU A 81 1.71 10.09 0.76
N ALA A 82 0.48 10.39 1.16
CA ALA A 82 -0.05 10.00 2.48
C ALA A 82 0.02 8.48 2.70
N LEU A 83 -0.32 7.68 1.69
CA LEU A 83 -0.20 6.21 1.76
C LEU A 83 1.26 5.74 1.93
N LYS A 84 2.22 6.38 1.25
CA LYS A 84 3.65 6.06 1.41
C LYS A 84 4.18 6.47 2.77
N MET A 85 3.72 7.59 3.30
CA MET A 85 4.09 8.06 4.64
C MET A 85 3.57 7.11 5.71
N TRP A 86 2.29 6.71 5.62
CA TRP A 86 1.65 5.78 6.56
C TRP A 86 2.31 4.40 6.56
N THR A 87 2.50 3.79 5.38
CA THR A 87 3.09 2.44 5.28
C THR A 87 4.61 2.42 5.45
N GLY A 88 5.28 3.55 5.23
CA GLY A 88 6.73 3.61 5.06
C GLY A 88 7.24 3.00 3.75
N TRP A 89 6.36 2.47 2.90
CA TRP A 89 6.73 1.79 1.65
C TRP A 89 6.88 2.78 0.49
N PRO A 90 7.98 2.70 -0.29
CA PRO A 90 8.34 3.78 -1.21
C PRO A 90 7.61 3.77 -2.56
N THR A 91 7.00 2.66 -2.98
CA THR A 91 6.52 2.47 -4.37
C THR A 91 5.09 1.93 -4.47
N PHE A 92 4.53 1.98 -5.68
CA PHE A 92 3.29 1.28 -6.02
C PHE A 92 3.60 0.18 -7.05
N PRO A 93 2.94 -0.99 -6.98
CA PRO A 93 1.82 -1.30 -6.08
C PRO A 93 2.26 -1.54 -4.63
N MET A 94 1.36 -1.29 -3.68
CA MET A 94 1.43 -1.80 -2.30
C MET A 94 0.49 -2.99 -2.23
N VAL A 95 1.00 -4.17 -1.88
CA VAL A 95 0.20 -5.39 -1.82
C VAL A 95 0.03 -5.82 -0.37
N PHE A 96 -1.22 -5.95 0.05
CA PHE A 96 -1.59 -6.45 1.37
C PHE A 96 -2.17 -7.86 1.26
N VAL A 97 -1.81 -8.72 2.21
CA VAL A 97 -2.35 -10.08 2.37
C VAL A 97 -2.84 -10.22 3.81
N LYS A 98 -4.15 -10.45 4.01
CA LYS A 98 -4.80 -10.48 5.33
C LYS A 98 -4.37 -9.30 6.22
N GLY A 99 -4.40 -8.08 5.65
CA GLY A 99 -4.00 -6.86 6.34
C GLY A 99 -2.49 -6.60 6.48
N MET A 100 -1.62 -7.57 6.17
CA MET A 100 -0.16 -7.41 6.23
C MET A 100 0.39 -6.87 4.91
N LEU A 101 1.17 -5.79 4.95
CA LEU A 101 1.89 -5.30 3.77
C LEU A 101 3.07 -6.23 3.43
N ILE A 102 3.01 -6.86 2.26
CA ILE A 102 4.03 -7.81 1.80
C ILE A 102 5.07 -7.19 0.84
N GLY A 103 4.86 -5.92 0.46
CA GLY A 103 5.73 -5.20 -0.47
C GLY A 103 5.07 -4.91 -1.82
N GLY A 104 5.87 -4.97 -2.90
CA GLY A 104 5.47 -4.60 -4.25
C GLY A 104 5.27 -5.78 -5.19
N ALA A 105 5.29 -5.50 -6.50
CA ALA A 105 5.06 -6.51 -7.52
C ALA A 105 6.12 -7.63 -7.54
N ASP A 106 7.40 -7.30 -7.29
CA ASP A 106 8.47 -8.30 -7.26
C ASP A 106 8.41 -9.17 -5.99
N ASP A 107 8.07 -8.58 -4.84
CA ASP A 107 7.92 -9.31 -3.58
C ASP A 107 6.74 -10.29 -3.66
N LEU A 108 5.60 -9.82 -4.19
CA LEU A 108 4.46 -10.67 -4.49
C LEU A 108 4.84 -11.85 -5.41
N ALA A 109 5.59 -11.59 -6.48
CA ALA A 109 6.01 -12.65 -7.40
C ALA A 109 6.88 -13.70 -6.70
N LYS A 110 7.78 -13.29 -5.79
CA LYS A 110 8.59 -14.22 -4.97
C LYS A 110 7.73 -15.05 -4.01
N LEU A 111 6.72 -14.44 -3.38
CA LEU A 111 5.81 -15.16 -2.48
C LEU A 111 4.91 -16.15 -3.23
N ILE A 112 4.51 -15.84 -4.47
CA ILE A 112 3.81 -16.79 -5.35
C ILE A 112 4.74 -17.95 -5.71
N ALA A 113 5.95 -17.66 -6.18
CA ALA A 113 6.90 -18.67 -6.65
C ALA A 113 7.34 -19.64 -5.53
N SER A 114 7.53 -19.14 -4.32
CA SER A 114 7.87 -19.96 -3.14
C SER A 114 6.69 -20.72 -2.51
N GLY A 115 5.47 -20.49 -3.02
CA GLY A 115 4.23 -21.00 -2.45
C GLY A 115 3.86 -20.37 -1.10
N GLU A 116 4.60 -19.36 -0.63
CA GLU A 116 4.34 -18.69 0.65
C GLU A 116 3.02 -17.93 0.64
N LEU A 117 2.65 -17.34 -0.51
CA LEU A 117 1.35 -16.67 -0.64
C LEU A 117 0.19 -17.64 -0.34
N LYS A 118 0.27 -18.89 -0.82
CA LYS A 118 -0.76 -19.91 -0.55
C LYS A 118 -0.82 -20.25 0.94
N ARG A 119 0.33 -20.32 1.63
CA ARG A 119 0.38 -20.56 3.08
C ARG A 119 -0.21 -19.40 3.88
N LEU A 120 0.03 -18.16 3.45
CA LEU A 120 -0.57 -16.99 4.09
C LEU A 120 -2.10 -16.95 3.92
N LEU A 121 -2.62 -17.47 2.80
CA LEU A 121 -4.05 -17.47 2.47
C LEU A 121 -4.84 -18.67 3.00
N ALA A 122 -4.15 -19.74 3.40
CA ALA A 122 -4.76 -20.92 4.03
C ALA A 122 -5.46 -20.61 5.36
#